data_AF-A0A2T2W3F0-F1
#
_entry.id   AF-A0A2T2W3F0-F1
#
_cell.length_a   1.000
_cell.length_b   1.000
_cell.length_c   1.000
_cell.angle_alpha   90.00
_cell.angle_beta   90.00
_cell.angle_gamma   90.00
#
_symmetry.space_group_name_H-M   'P 1'
#
loop_
_entity.id
_entity.type
_entity.pdbx_description
1 polymer ?
#
loop_
_entity_poly.entity_id
_entity_poly.type
_entity_poly.pdbx_seq_one_letter_code
_entity_poly.pdbx_strand_id
1 'polypeptide(L)'
;MSYTANELTVDEIREKTQAVLLDVLPDASPSDLSDDVDIFTLGLDSINAMTLIFNLQESFGIEFDTNEINFENFQTIQNMIRLISGRQG
;
A
#
# COMPACT_ATOMS: atom_id res chain seq x y z
N MET A 1 -28.78 -11.86 -9.73
CA MET A 1 -27.79 -12.08 -8.66
C MET A 1 -26.80 -10.94 -8.79
N SER A 2 -26.97 -9.89 -8.01
CA SER A 2 -26.07 -8.75 -8.04
C SER A 2 -24.91 -9.06 -7.12
N TYR A 3 -23.71 -9.21 -7.66
CA TYR A 3 -22.49 -9.21 -6.88
C TYR A 3 -22.32 -7.79 -6.34
N THR A 4 -22.66 -7.56 -5.08
CA THR A 4 -22.17 -6.36 -4.39
C THR A 4 -20.65 -6.47 -4.35
N ALA A 5 -19.94 -5.48 -4.88
CA ALA A 5 -18.51 -5.34 -4.67
C ALA A 5 -18.27 -5.42 -3.16
N ASN A 6 -17.54 -6.43 -2.72
CA ASN A 6 -17.21 -6.62 -1.32
C ASN A 6 -16.10 -5.62 -1.01
N GLU A 7 -16.42 -4.53 -0.32
CA GLU A 7 -15.41 -3.61 0.23
C GLU A 7 -14.43 -4.43 1.09
N LEU A 8 -13.13 -4.20 0.92
CA LEU A 8 -12.14 -4.91 1.72
C LEU A 8 -12.15 -4.33 3.13
N THR A 9 -12.05 -5.21 4.12
CA THR A 9 -11.85 -4.80 5.51
C THR A 9 -10.46 -4.19 5.67
N VAL A 10 -10.27 -3.38 6.73
CA VAL A 10 -8.97 -2.78 7.05
C VAL A 10 -7.88 -3.85 7.21
N ASP A 11 -8.22 -5.00 7.76
CA ASP A 11 -7.28 -6.11 7.93
C ASP A 11 -6.87 -6.73 6.59
N GLU A 12 -7.81 -6.91 5.66
CA GLU A 12 -7.50 -7.36 4.30
C GLU A 12 -6.66 -6.35 3.51
N ILE A 13 -6.91 -5.04 3.70
CA ILE A 13 -6.08 -3.98 3.10
C ILE A 13 -4.66 -4.06 3.67
N ARG A 14 -4.51 -4.19 4.98
CA ARG A 14 -3.19 -4.32 5.63
C ARG A 14 -2.42 -5.51 5.07
N GLU A 15 -3.03 -6.70 5.06
CA GLU A 15 -2.38 -7.94 4.59
C GLU A 15 -1.93 -7.81 3.13
N LYS A 16 -2.78 -7.27 2.26
CA LYS A 16 -2.40 -7.00 0.86
C LYS A 16 -1.30 -5.96 0.72
N THR A 17 -1.37 -4.85 1.45
CA THR A 17 -0.33 -3.81 1.41
C THR A 17 1.02 -4.37 1.87
N GLN A 18 1.04 -5.19 2.93
CA GLN A 18 2.25 -5.88 3.37
C GLN A 18 2.80 -6.83 2.31
N ALA A 19 1.93 -7.62 1.66
CA ALA A 19 2.36 -8.51 0.58
C ALA A 19 3.02 -7.72 -0.57
N VAL A 20 2.42 -6.61 -1.00
CA VAL A 20 2.99 -5.74 -2.03
C VAL A 20 4.34 -5.15 -1.60
N LEU A 21 4.49 -4.76 -0.34
CA LEU A 21 5.75 -4.23 0.17
C LEU A 21 6.86 -5.28 0.17
N LEU A 22 6.56 -6.52 0.55
CA LEU A 22 7.55 -7.61 0.53
C LEU A 22 8.02 -7.94 -0.90
N ASP A 23 7.16 -7.77 -1.90
CA ASP A 23 7.54 -7.94 -3.31
C ASP A 23 8.49 -6.81 -3.81
N VAL A 24 8.38 -5.62 -3.22
CA VAL A 24 9.16 -4.43 -3.61
C VAL A 24 10.45 -4.29 -2.78
N LEU A 25 10.45 -4.80 -1.54
CA LEU A 25 11.53 -4.71 -0.56
C LEU A 25 12.10 -6.12 -0.30
N PRO A 26 13.01 -6.62 -1.14
CA PRO A 26 13.49 -8.01 -1.06
C PRO A 26 14.27 -8.33 0.22
N ASP A 27 14.83 -7.30 0.88
CA ASP A 27 15.59 -7.45 2.12
C ASP A 27 14.72 -7.27 3.38
N ALA A 28 13.45 -6.88 3.23
CA ALA A 28 12.52 -6.70 4.35
C ALA A 28 11.85 -8.03 4.73
N SER A 29 11.62 -8.23 6.02
CA SER A 29 10.86 -9.37 6.53
C SER A 29 9.47 -8.93 7.01
N PRO A 30 8.48 -9.84 7.11
CA PRO A 30 7.17 -9.51 7.68
C PRO A 30 7.26 -8.90 9.09
N SER A 31 8.28 -9.27 9.88
CA SER A 31 8.52 -8.70 11.22
C SER A 31 8.98 -7.25 11.21
N ASP A 32 9.52 -6.75 10.10
CA ASP A 32 9.97 -5.36 9.98
C ASP A 32 8.81 -4.42 9.60
N LEU A 33 7.72 -4.96 9.03
CA LEU A 33 6.58 -4.23 8.48
C LEU A 33 5.49 -3.90 9.51
N SER A 34 5.87 -3.18 10.56
CA SER A 34 4.92 -2.58 11.51
C SER A 34 4.11 -1.45 10.86
N ASP A 35 2.86 -1.24 11.29
CA ASP A 35 1.95 -0.27 10.68
C ASP A 35 2.52 1.17 10.60
N ASP A 36 3.30 1.58 11.61
CA ASP A 36 3.89 2.92 11.72
C ASP A 36 5.36 3.03 11.25
N VAL A 37 5.95 1.95 10.72
CA VAL A 37 7.36 1.98 10.28
C VAL A 37 7.51 2.87 9.04
N ASP A 38 8.59 3.64 9.00
CA ASP A 38 8.98 4.37 7.79
C ASP A 38 9.62 3.40 6.78
N ILE A 39 8.89 3.09 5.71
CA ILE A 39 9.33 2.10 4.72
C ILE A 39 10.54 2.56 3.91
N PHE A 40 10.83 3.86 3.85
CA PHE A 40 12.05 4.38 3.23
C PHE A 40 13.30 3.97 4.01
N THR A 41 13.17 3.75 5.32
CA THR A 41 14.26 3.20 6.14
C THR A 41 14.51 1.72 5.90
N LEU A 42 13.54 1.02 5.28
CA LEU A 42 13.61 -0.40 4.94
C LEU A 42 14.13 -0.67 3.52
N GLY A 43 14.58 0.37 2.81
CA GLY A 43 15.16 0.24 1.46
C GLY A 43 14.24 0.64 0.31
N LEU A 44 13.11 1.32 0.59
CA LEU A 44 12.35 1.97 -0.47
C LEU A 44 13.12 3.20 -1.00
N ASP A 45 13.36 3.23 -2.30
CA ASP A 45 14.03 4.31 -3.03
C ASP A 45 13.13 4.86 -4.16
N SER A 46 13.62 5.87 -4.88
CA SER A 46 12.84 6.52 -5.93
C SER A 46 12.49 5.61 -7.12
N ILE A 47 13.25 4.53 -7.36
CA ILE A 47 13.00 3.61 -8.47
C ILE A 47 11.88 2.65 -8.08
N ASN A 48 11.98 2.02 -6.90
CA ASN A 48 11.02 1.02 -6.46
C ASN A 48 9.73 1.64 -5.85
N ALA A 49 9.74 2.92 -5.48
CA ALA A 49 8.54 3.65 -5.06
C ALA A 49 7.47 3.72 -6.17
N MET A 50 7.87 3.92 -7.43
CA MET A 50 6.90 3.90 -8.55
C MET A 50 6.31 2.50 -8.76
N THR A 51 7.13 1.46 -8.58
CA THR A 51 6.66 0.06 -8.63
C THR A 51 5.68 -0.25 -7.49
N LEU A 52 5.97 0.22 -6.27
CA LEU A 52 5.03 0.12 -5.14
C LEU A 52 3.67 0.72 -5.48
N ILE A 53 3.66 1.96 -5.99
CA ILE A 53 2.42 2.65 -6.36
C ILE A 53 1.66 1.85 -7.43
N PHE A 54 2.34 1.41 -8.48
CA PHE A 54 1.72 0.60 -9.54
C PHE A 54 1.13 -0.70 -9.00
N ASN A 55 1.87 -1.43 -8.16
CA ASN A 55 1.42 -2.69 -7.58
C ASN A 55 0.23 -2.52 -6.64
N LEU A 56 0.17 -1.41 -5.88
CA LEU A 56 -0.99 -1.08 -5.05
C LEU A 56 -2.22 -0.81 -5.91
N GLN A 57 -2.09 -0.01 -6.98
CA GLN A 57 -3.18 0.26 -7.91
C GLN A 57 -3.75 -1.04 -8.50
N GLU A 58 -2.89 -1.92 -9.01
CA GLU A 58 -3.29 -3.23 -9.55
C GLU A 58 -3.92 -4.13 -8.47
N SER A 59 -3.35 -4.16 -7.26
CA SER A 59 -3.80 -5.05 -6.18
C SER A 59 -5.18 -4.69 -5.63
N PHE A 60 -5.54 -3.40 -5.69
CA PHE A 60 -6.78 -2.86 -5.15
C PHE A 60 -7.77 -2.42 -6.24
N GLY A 61 -7.37 -2.39 -7.51
CA GLY A 61 -8.20 -1.92 -8.63
C GLY A 61 -8.53 -0.42 -8.53
N ILE A 62 -7.58 0.39 -8.06
CA ILE A 62 -7.72 1.84 -7.86
C ILE A 62 -6.69 2.61 -8.70
N GLU A 63 -6.97 3.87 -8.97
CA GLU A 63 -5.98 4.83 -9.51
C GLU A 63 -5.74 5.93 -8.48
N PHE A 64 -4.48 6.33 -8.31
CA PHE A 64 -4.11 7.47 -7.47
C PHE A 64 -3.98 8.74 -8.30
N ASP A 65 -4.50 9.84 -7.77
CA ASP A 65 -4.30 11.15 -8.38
C ASP A 65 -2.87 11.66 -8.13
N THR A 66 -2.37 12.53 -9.01
CA THR A 66 -1.01 13.07 -8.91
C THR A 66 -0.72 13.76 -7.56
N ASN A 67 -1.73 14.37 -6.93
CA ASN A 67 -1.60 15.00 -5.62
C ASN A 67 -1.53 13.99 -4.46
N GLU A 68 -2.00 12.76 -4.66
CA GLU A 68 -1.92 11.69 -3.66
C GLU A 68 -0.58 10.96 -3.73
N ILE A 69 0.08 10.98 -4.88
CA ILE A 69 1.43 10.44 -5.08
C ILE A 69 2.46 11.38 -4.42
N ASN A 70 2.59 11.24 -3.10
CA ASN A 70 3.50 12.04 -2.29
C ASN A 70 4.11 11.21 -1.15
N PHE A 71 5.21 11.72 -0.58
CA PHE A 71 5.95 11.01 0.47
C PHE A 71 5.08 10.65 1.69
N GLU A 72 4.23 11.57 2.15
CA GLU A 72 3.42 11.38 3.36
C GLU A 72 2.47 10.18 3.23
N ASN A 73 1.76 10.08 2.10
CA ASN A 73 0.80 9.01 1.85
C ASN A 73 1.44 7.62 1.74
N PHE A 74 2.70 7.54 1.34
CA PHE A 74 3.42 6.28 1.11
C PHE A 74 4.54 6.03 2.13
N GLN A 75 4.64 6.82 3.21
CA GLN A 75 5.69 6.67 4.22
C GLN A 75 5.51 5.42 5.09
N THR A 76 4.27 5.10 5.47
CA THR A 76 3.95 4.01 6.40
C THR A 76 2.78 3.17 5.89
N ILE A 77 2.68 1.93 6.38
CA ILE A 77 1.55 1.05 6.08
C ILE A 77 0.23 1.68 6.55
N GLN A 78 0.22 2.30 7.73
CA GLN A 78 -0.95 3.00 8.25
C GLN A 78 -1.44 4.12 7.32
N ASN A 79 -0.52 4.87 6.70
CA ASN A 79 -0.87 5.94 5.76
C ASN A 79 -1.44 5.36 4.46
N MET A 80 -0.83 4.29 3.93
CA MET A 80 -1.33 3.59 2.75
C MET A 80 -2.71 2.97 2.99
N ILE A 81 -2.94 2.33 4.14
CA ILE A 81 -4.25 1.80 4.53
C ILE A 81 -5.28 2.93 4.55
N ARG A 82 -4.96 4.09 5.15
CA ARG A 82 -5.87 5.23 5.20
C ARG A 82 -6.22 5.74 3.80
N LEU A 83 -5.21 5.87 2.93
CA LEU A 83 -5.40 6.30 1.55
C LEU A 83 -6.31 5.32 0.78
N ILE A 84 -6.02 4.03 0.84
CA ILE A 84 -6.75 2.98 0.11
C ILE A 84 -8.18 2.83 0.65
N SER A 85 -8.35 2.83 1.98
CA SER A 85 -9.68 2.72 2.60
C SER A 85 -10.57 3.90 2.22
N GLY A 86 -10.01 5.10 2.07
CA GLY A 86 -10.73 6.28 1.61
C GLY A 86 -11.20 6.22 0.14
N ARG A 87 -10.65 5.30 -0.65
CA ARG A 87 -10.97 5.09 -2.07
C ARG A 87 -11.95 3.94 -2.33
N GLN A 88 -12.21 3.08 -1.35
CA GLN A 88 -13.07 1.90 -1.51
C GLN A 88 -14.58 2.17 -1.33
N GLY A 89 -15.01 3.43 -1.24
CA GLY A 89 -16.42 3.83 -1.09
C GLY A 89 -17.00 4.55 -2.31
#